data_AF-A0A1B6LD24-F1
#
_entry.id   AF-A0A1B6LD24-F1
#
_cell.length_a   1.000
_cell.length_b   1.000
_cell.length_c   1.000
_cell.angle_alpha   90.00
_cell.angle_beta   90.00
_cell.angle_gamma   90.00
#
_symmetry.space_group_name_H-M   'P 1'
#
loop_
_entity.id
_entity.type
_entity.pdbx_description
1 polymer ?
#
loop_
_entity_poly.entity_id
_entity_poly.type
_entity_poly.pdbx_seq_one_letter_code
_entity_poly.pdbx_strand_id
1 'polypeptide(L)'
;PSWEPGQDLSDVSYDGEKSGGVLRGGLGRLVDGTYGGDNFKLDIGYGKGNGWVGWRRESFPQNYVELVFEFENLRNLSTVHVYTNNFYSKGVQVFSKARVQFSVDGRTFGGRSVTYNYMPD
;
A
#
# COMPACT_ATOMS: atom_id res chain seq x y z
N PRO A 1 21.01 -1.90 21.94
CA PRO A 1 19.53 -1.92 21.94
C PRO A 1 19.03 -2.84 20.82
N SER A 2 18.53 -4.03 21.15
CA SER A 2 17.90 -4.96 20.22
C SER A 2 16.41 -4.61 20.15
N TRP A 3 15.93 -4.16 19.00
CA TRP A 3 14.59 -3.59 18.87
C TRP A 3 13.56 -4.66 18.50
N GLU A 4 12.56 -4.85 19.35
CA GLU A 4 11.32 -5.55 19.00
C GLU A 4 10.33 -4.61 18.28
N PRO A 5 9.39 -5.14 17.48
CA PRO A 5 8.55 -4.37 16.55
C PRO A 5 7.42 -3.65 17.29
N GLY A 6 7.72 -2.42 17.73
CA GLY A 6 6.77 -1.52 18.39
C GLY A 6 6.28 -0.36 17.53
N GLN A 7 6.27 -0.53 16.20
CA GLN A 7 5.57 0.42 15.33
C GLN A 7 4.84 -0.36 14.26
N ASP A 8 3.56 -0.58 14.51
CA ASP A 8 2.72 -1.34 13.62
C ASP A 8 2.42 -0.49 12.38
N LEU A 9 2.96 -0.91 11.24
CA LEU A 9 2.62 -0.38 9.92
C LEU A 9 1.37 -1.10 9.36
N SER A 10 0.60 -1.78 10.22
CA SER A 10 -0.73 -2.28 9.88
C SER A 10 -1.72 -1.13 9.77
N ASP A 11 -2.75 -1.36 8.97
CA ASP A 11 -3.85 -0.42 8.83
C ASP A 11 -4.81 -0.57 10.03
N VAL A 12 -4.56 0.23 11.07
CA VAL A 12 -5.40 0.30 12.27
C VAL A 12 -6.78 0.91 11.97
N SER A 13 -6.89 1.72 10.91
CA SER A 13 -8.13 2.35 10.46
C SER A 13 -8.99 1.45 9.58
N TYR A 14 -8.48 0.28 9.17
CA TYR A 14 -9.21 -0.59 8.25
C TYR A 14 -10.52 -1.09 8.86
N ASP A 15 -11.63 -0.82 8.18
CA ASP A 15 -12.99 -1.07 8.66
C ASP A 15 -13.63 -2.37 8.12
N GLY A 16 -12.89 -3.12 7.29
CA GLY A 16 -13.33 -4.39 6.72
C GLY A 16 -12.85 -5.63 7.49
N GLU A 17 -12.87 -6.78 6.81
CA GLU A 17 -12.43 -8.06 7.35
C GLU A 17 -10.90 -8.16 7.37
N LYS A 18 -10.36 -8.64 8.50
CA LYS A 18 -8.94 -8.97 8.67
C LYS A 18 -8.80 -10.47 8.91
N SER A 19 -8.34 -11.22 7.91
CA SER A 19 -8.23 -12.68 8.01
C SER A 19 -7.04 -13.21 7.23
N GLY A 20 -6.26 -14.10 7.85
CA GLY A 20 -5.13 -14.77 7.20
C GLY A 20 -4.05 -13.83 6.65
N GLY A 21 -3.87 -12.64 7.25
CA GLY A 21 -2.93 -11.64 6.75
C GLY A 21 -3.43 -10.82 5.56
N VAL A 22 -4.72 -10.94 5.21
CA VAL A 22 -5.35 -10.19 4.12
C VAL A 22 -6.45 -9.28 4.69
N LEU A 23 -6.53 -8.07 4.14
CA LEU A 23 -7.57 -7.07 4.42
C LEU A 23 -8.54 -7.05 3.24
N ARG A 24 -9.86 -7.23 3.49
CA ARG A 24 -10.87 -7.30 2.43
C ARG A 24 -12.18 -6.61 2.81
N GLY A 25 -12.90 -6.11 1.81
CA GLY A 25 -14.28 -5.61 1.96
C GLY A 25 -14.41 -4.32 2.76
N GLY A 26 -13.32 -3.58 2.97
CA GLY A 26 -13.32 -2.29 3.66
C GLY A 26 -12.32 -1.30 3.09
N LEU A 27 -12.29 -0.12 3.69
CA LEU A 27 -11.43 1.01 3.39
C LEU A 27 -10.49 1.28 4.57
N GLY A 28 -9.43 2.04 4.31
CA GLY A 28 -8.44 2.36 5.33
C GLY A 28 -7.42 3.38 4.85
N ARG A 29 -6.23 3.36 5.46
CA ARG A 29 -5.16 4.36 5.31
C ARG A 29 -4.73 4.58 3.86
N LEU A 30 -4.79 3.57 3.00
CA LEU A 30 -4.41 3.69 1.59
C LEU A 30 -5.33 4.63 0.79
N VAL A 31 -6.53 4.92 1.29
CA VAL A 31 -7.57 5.67 0.58
C VAL A 31 -8.25 6.74 1.46
N ASP A 32 -7.67 7.08 2.62
CA ASP A 32 -8.29 8.01 3.59
C ASP A 32 -7.99 9.50 3.32
N GLY A 33 -7.25 9.80 2.24
CA GLY A 33 -6.89 11.15 1.82
C GLY A 33 -5.75 11.79 2.63
N THR A 34 -5.11 11.07 3.54
CA THR A 34 -4.02 11.57 4.38
C THR A 34 -2.66 11.08 3.86
N TYR A 35 -1.66 11.96 3.85
CA TYR A 35 -0.28 11.61 3.52
C TYR A 35 0.56 11.39 4.78
N GLY A 36 1.45 10.40 4.75
CA GLY A 36 2.46 10.21 5.79
C GLY A 36 3.63 11.18 5.65
N GLY A 37 4.24 11.54 6.77
CA GLY A 37 5.47 12.35 6.79
C GLY A 37 6.74 11.56 6.45
N ASP A 38 7.85 12.27 6.22
CA ASP A 38 9.14 11.70 5.84
C ASP A 38 9.64 10.66 6.85
N ASN A 39 9.57 11.00 8.13
CA ASN A 39 9.81 10.05 9.19
C ASN A 39 8.57 9.19 9.36
N PHE A 40 8.55 8.02 8.71
CA PHE A 40 7.48 7.03 8.81
C PHE A 40 7.20 6.56 10.25
N LYS A 41 8.10 6.91 11.20
CA LYS A 41 7.94 6.64 12.62
C LYS A 41 7.16 7.69 13.40
N LEU A 42 6.77 8.78 12.78
CA LEU A 42 5.96 9.79 13.46
C LEU A 42 4.49 9.39 13.41
N ASP A 43 3.86 9.38 14.58
CA ASP A 43 2.40 9.36 14.69
C ASP A 43 1.86 10.66 14.05
N ILE A 44 0.85 10.53 13.19
CA ILE A 44 0.20 11.68 12.55
C ILE A 44 -0.90 12.30 13.43
N GLY A 45 -1.07 11.81 14.67
CA GLY A 45 -2.04 12.29 15.64
C GLY A 45 -3.42 11.64 15.51
N TYR A 46 -4.34 12.02 16.40
CA TYR A 46 -5.75 11.60 16.41
C TYR A 46 -6.01 10.09 16.61
N GLY A 47 -5.06 9.35 17.17
CA GLY A 47 -5.21 7.90 17.37
C GLY A 47 -5.22 7.09 16.07
N LYS A 48 -4.86 7.72 14.94
CA LYS A 48 -4.78 7.08 13.63
C LYS A 48 -3.43 6.37 13.40
N GLY A 49 -2.51 6.38 14.36
CA GLY A 49 -1.19 5.76 14.21
C GLY A 49 -0.31 6.50 13.21
N ASN A 50 0.73 5.85 12.69
CA ASN A 50 1.61 6.46 11.69
C ASN A 50 0.89 6.59 10.33
N GLY A 51 1.30 7.56 9.50
CA GLY A 51 0.65 7.85 8.21
C GLY A 51 0.92 6.83 7.09
N TRP A 52 1.32 5.59 7.41
CA TRP A 52 1.83 4.64 6.45
C TRP A 52 1.24 3.24 6.65
N VAL A 53 1.10 2.50 5.56
CA VAL A 53 0.92 1.03 5.57
C VAL A 53 2.18 0.41 4.99
N GLY A 54 2.69 -0.64 5.63
CA GLY A 54 4.00 -1.17 5.33
C GLY A 54 4.04 -2.68 5.24
N TRP A 55 4.90 -3.17 4.34
CA TRP A 55 5.14 -4.58 4.12
C TRP A 55 6.63 -4.87 4.15
N ARG A 56 6.99 -6.03 4.70
CA ARG A 56 8.36 -6.56 4.62
C ARG A 56 8.47 -7.39 3.36
N ARG A 57 9.52 -7.17 2.56
CA ARG A 57 9.76 -7.91 1.32
C ARG A 57 9.76 -9.42 1.56
N GLU A 58 10.36 -9.84 2.67
CA GLU A 58 10.55 -11.24 3.06
C GLU A 58 9.22 -11.96 3.33
N SER A 59 8.14 -11.21 3.56
CA SER A 59 6.80 -11.76 3.74
C SER A 59 6.12 -12.13 2.42
N PHE A 60 6.71 -11.79 1.27
CA PHE A 60 6.11 -12.00 -0.07
C PHE A 60 7.04 -12.84 -0.96
N PRO A 61 6.81 -14.16 -1.07
CA PRO A 61 7.63 -15.06 -1.89
C PRO A 61 7.76 -14.63 -3.36
N GLN A 62 6.74 -13.96 -3.89
CA GLN A 62 6.67 -13.46 -5.26
C GLN A 62 7.39 -12.12 -5.46
N ASN A 63 7.94 -11.53 -4.39
CA ASN A 63 8.66 -10.25 -4.37
C ASN A 63 7.81 -9.02 -4.78
N TYR A 64 6.50 -9.10 -4.64
CA TYR A 64 5.60 -7.96 -4.82
C TYR A 64 4.43 -8.01 -3.83
N VAL A 65 3.86 -6.83 -3.57
CA VAL A 65 2.58 -6.69 -2.86
C VAL A 65 1.48 -6.54 -3.91
N GLU A 66 0.38 -7.27 -3.75
CA GLU A 66 -0.81 -7.14 -4.59
C GLU A 66 -1.86 -6.33 -3.85
N LEU A 67 -2.38 -5.28 -4.50
CA LEU A 67 -3.46 -4.45 -3.99
C LEU A 67 -4.60 -4.46 -5.02
N VAL A 68 -5.82 -4.72 -4.54
CA VAL A 68 -7.03 -4.71 -5.36
C VAL A 68 -7.92 -3.57 -4.87
N PHE A 69 -8.26 -2.67 -5.79
CA PHE A 69 -9.19 -1.57 -5.54
C PHE A 69 -10.46 -1.81 -6.34
N GLU A 70 -11.58 -1.89 -5.65
CA GLU A 70 -12.89 -2.13 -6.25
C GLU A 70 -13.69 -0.82 -6.26
N PHE A 71 -14.33 -0.54 -7.39
CA PHE A 71 -15.17 0.63 -7.56
C PHE A 71 -16.61 0.15 -7.77
N GLU A 72 -17.56 0.76 -7.07
CA GLU A 72 -18.99 0.42 -7.15
C GLU A 72 -19.52 0.47 -8.59
N ASN A 73 -18.97 1.39 -9.39
CA ASN A 73 -19.43 1.68 -10.73
C ASN A 73 -18.23 1.71 -11.67
N LEU A 74 -18.45 1.46 -12.96
CA LEU A 74 -17.41 1.53 -13.98
C LEU A 74 -16.78 2.93 -14.00
N ARG A 75 -15.44 2.99 -14.08
CA ARG A 75 -14.65 4.22 -14.08
C ARG A 75 -13.67 4.25 -15.23
N ASN A 76 -13.47 5.44 -15.79
CA ASN A 76 -12.32 5.73 -16.62
C ASN A 76 -11.20 6.30 -15.75
N LEU A 77 -10.07 5.58 -15.65
CA LEU A 77 -8.93 5.96 -14.82
C LEU A 77 -7.86 6.63 -15.69
N SER A 78 -7.67 7.92 -15.50
CA SER A 78 -6.64 8.71 -16.22
C SER A 78 -5.29 8.66 -15.51
N THR A 79 -5.27 8.66 -14.18
CA THR A 79 -4.05 8.64 -13.37
C THR A 79 -4.22 7.76 -12.13
N VAL A 80 -3.08 7.23 -11.65
CA VAL A 80 -2.95 6.57 -10.36
C VAL A 80 -1.76 7.19 -9.66
N HIS A 81 -1.96 7.71 -8.46
CA HIS A 81 -0.90 8.27 -7.63
C HIS A 81 -0.66 7.34 -6.44
N VAL A 82 0.56 6.82 -6.33
CA VAL A 82 0.98 5.98 -5.20
C VAL A 82 2.03 6.76 -4.42
N TYR A 83 1.70 7.16 -3.19
CA TYR A 83 2.62 7.88 -2.32
C TYR A 83 3.45 6.86 -1.53
N THR A 84 4.77 6.97 -1.61
CA THR A 84 5.70 6.01 -1.01
C THR A 84 6.76 6.71 -0.17
N ASN A 85 7.25 6.01 0.84
CA ASN A 85 8.33 6.50 1.69
C ASN A 85 9.68 5.97 1.17
N ASN A 86 10.73 6.80 1.22
CA ASN A 86 12.08 6.44 0.81
C ASN A 86 13.12 6.68 1.92
N PHE A 87 12.80 6.34 3.17
CA PHE A 87 13.74 6.45 4.28
C PHE A 87 14.78 5.32 4.23
N TYR A 88 15.65 5.36 3.20
CA TYR A 88 16.59 4.30 2.84
C TYR A 88 17.53 3.92 3.98
N SER A 89 18.05 4.90 4.73
CA SER A 89 18.92 4.66 5.90
C SER A 89 18.24 3.93 7.07
N LYS A 90 16.93 3.72 6.99
CA LYS A 90 16.11 2.94 7.91
C LYS A 90 15.48 1.71 7.27
N GLY A 91 15.95 1.31 6.09
CA GLY A 91 15.50 0.10 5.39
C GLY A 91 14.16 0.25 4.67
N VAL A 92 13.63 1.47 4.53
CA VAL A 92 12.39 1.75 3.78
C VAL A 92 12.76 2.25 2.39
N GLN A 93 12.19 1.63 1.35
CA GLN A 93 12.53 1.90 -0.04
C GLN A 93 11.28 1.95 -0.89
N VAL A 94 11.35 2.73 -1.97
CA VAL A 94 10.31 2.73 -3.01
C VAL A 94 10.32 1.42 -3.80
N PHE A 95 9.18 1.06 -4.38
CA PHE A 95 9.11 -0.07 -5.30
C PHE A 95 9.94 0.21 -6.56
N SER A 96 10.58 -0.83 -7.12
CA SER A 96 11.29 -0.70 -8.40
C SER A 96 10.34 -0.69 -9.60
N LYS A 97 9.14 -1.24 -9.44
CA LYS A 97 8.13 -1.36 -10.50
C LYS A 97 6.73 -1.42 -9.92
N ALA A 98 5.79 -0.75 -10.58
CA ALA A 98 4.36 -0.93 -10.38
C ALA A 98 3.72 -1.41 -11.69
N ARG A 99 2.85 -2.43 -11.59
CA ARG A 99 2.06 -2.92 -12.71
C ARG A 99 0.58 -2.81 -12.35
N VAL A 100 -0.17 -2.03 -13.11
CA VAL A 100 -1.60 -1.85 -12.95
C VAL A 100 -2.32 -2.65 -14.03
N GLN A 101 -3.30 -3.46 -13.61
CA GLN A 101 -4.18 -4.22 -14.48
C GLN A 101 -5.63 -3.86 -14.15
N PHE A 102 -6.50 -3.96 -15.15
CA PHE A 102 -7.91 -3.60 -15.03
C PHE A 102 -8.78 -4.82 -15.26
N SER A 103 -9.90 -4.88 -14.54
CA SER A 103 -10.93 -5.90 -14.67
C SER A 103 -12.30 -5.25 -14.58
N VAL A 104 -13.26 -5.76 -15.36
CA VAL A 104 -14.67 -5.34 -15.32
C VAL A 104 -15.50 -6.29 -14.45
N ASP A 105 -15.06 -7.53 -14.26
CA ASP A 105 -15.77 -8.60 -13.55
C ASP A 105 -15.16 -8.93 -12.16
N GLY A 106 -14.04 -8.29 -11.80
CA GLY A 106 -13.29 -8.53 -10.57
C GLY A 106 -12.58 -9.89 -10.52
N ARG A 107 -12.63 -10.68 -11.60
CA ARG A 107 -12.11 -12.06 -11.65
C ARG A 107 -11.03 -12.22 -12.70
N THR A 108 -11.23 -11.60 -13.85
CA THR A 108 -10.36 -11.74 -15.02
C THR A 108 -9.55 -10.47 -15.22
N PHE A 109 -8.22 -10.58 -15.07
CA PHE A 109 -7.26 -9.50 -15.29
C PHE A 109 -6.39 -9.85 -16.51
N GLY A 110 -6.94 -9.69 -17.72
CA GLY A 110 -6.34 -10.24 -18.95
C GLY A 110 -6.06 -9.24 -20.08
N GLY A 111 -6.31 -7.95 -19.87
CA GLY A 111 -6.20 -6.93 -20.91
C GLY A 111 -4.91 -6.10 -20.87
N ARG A 112 -5.04 -4.82 -21.23
CA ARG A 112 -3.97 -3.83 -21.14
C ARG A 112 -3.47 -3.73 -19.70
N SER A 113 -2.14 -3.79 -19.54
CA SER A 113 -1.47 -3.39 -18.31
C SER A 113 -0.72 -2.08 -18.52
N VAL A 114 -0.65 -1.28 -17.47
CA VAL A 114 0.19 -0.07 -17.41
C VAL A 114 1.34 -0.39 -16.45
N THR A 115 2.57 -0.23 -16.93
CA THR A 115 3.77 -0.48 -16.13
C THR A 115 4.51 0.83 -15.90
N TYR A 116 4.87 1.08 -14.65
CA TYR A 116 5.81 2.11 -14.24
C TYR A 116 7.05 1.44 -13.68
N ASN A 117 8.24 1.87 -14.09
CA ASN A 117 9.51 1.44 -13.50
C ASN A 117 10.12 2.66 -12.81
N TYR A 118 10.46 2.53 -11.54
CA TYR A 118 11.21 3.54 -10.82
C TYR A 118 12.66 3.48 -11.29
N MET A 119 13.20 4.62 -11.71
CA MET A 119 14.61 4.79 -12.01
C MET A 119 15.25 5.45 -10.79
N PRO A 120 16.14 4.75 -10.07
CA PRO A 120 16.94 5.38 -9.03
C PRO A 120 17.84 6.45 -9.67
N ASP A 121 17.92 7.61 -9.03
CA ASP A 121 18.92 8.65 -9.36
C ASP A 121 20.34 8.19 -8.98
#